data_AF-A0A2X2V5L6-F1
#
_entry.id   AF-A0A2X2V5L6-F1
#
_cell.length_a   1.000
_cell.length_b   1.000
_cell.length_c   1.000
_cell.angle_alpha   90.00
_cell.angle_beta   90.00
_cell.angle_gamma   90.00
#
_symmetry.space_group_name_H-M   'P 1'
#
loop_
_entity.id
_entity.type
_entity.pdbx_description
1 polymer ?
#
loop_
_entity_poly.entity_id
_entity_poly.type
_entity_poly.pdbx_seq_one_letter_code
_entity_poly.pdbx_strand_id
1 'polypeptide(L)'
;MKGINLLSRHIQIALYSCTLLTSTALAREVTFSTDILNTRGISKNIANYFAEEPRFLPGVHSVLINVNGSEKGSLGAKFDEQGQLCVDDDFLTAIGLRPLGISLQEHCHDLQKDYPSAVIKSLPGKEMLELTVPPDALENSASGRKTIATAAAPGCSTTACFPREMNTTAATAITTRRAI
;
A
#
# COMPACT_ATOMS: atom_id res chain seq x y z
N MET A 1 -5.36 -46.26 -50.83
CA MET A 1 -5.05 -45.06 -50.01
C MET A 1 -6.25 -44.10 -49.96
N LYS A 2 -7.33 -44.42 -49.24
CA LYS A 2 -8.52 -43.54 -49.07
C LYS A 2 -9.02 -43.42 -47.62
N GLY A 3 -8.39 -44.11 -46.66
CA GLY A 3 -8.87 -44.23 -45.27
C GLY A 3 -8.38 -43.17 -44.27
N ILE A 4 -7.41 -42.32 -44.64
CA ILE A 4 -6.76 -41.39 -43.69
C ILE A 4 -7.53 -40.05 -43.56
N ASN A 5 -8.33 -39.69 -44.57
CA ASN A 5 -9.07 -38.42 -44.61
C ASN A 5 -10.39 -38.43 -43.81
N LEU A 6 -10.89 -39.60 -43.41
CA LEU A 6 -12.17 -39.70 -42.69
C LEU A 6 -11.98 -39.49 -41.19
N LEU A 7 -10.91 -40.04 -40.61
CA LEU A 7 -10.54 -39.88 -39.19
C LEU A 7 -10.22 -38.43 -38.84
N SER A 8 -9.55 -37.69 -39.73
CA SER A 8 -9.23 -36.27 -39.54
C SER A 8 -10.50 -35.38 -39.47
N ARG A 9 -11.51 -35.68 -40.29
CA ARG A 9 -12.79 -34.94 -40.28
C ARG A 9 -13.59 -35.19 -39.01
N HIS A 10 -13.56 -36.41 -38.45
CA HIS A 10 -14.24 -36.72 -37.19
C HIS A 10 -13.57 -36.05 -35.98
N ILE A 11 -12.24 -35.95 -35.97
CA ILE A 11 -11.50 -35.22 -34.93
C ILE A 11 -11.83 -33.72 -34.97
N GLN A 12 -11.93 -33.13 -36.17
CA GLN A 12 -12.33 -31.73 -36.32
C GLN A 12 -13.76 -31.48 -35.82
N ILE A 13 -14.72 -32.36 -36.10
CA ILE A 13 -16.11 -32.19 -35.67
C ILE A 13 -16.25 -32.26 -34.14
N ALA A 14 -15.52 -33.15 -33.47
CA ALA A 14 -15.54 -33.28 -32.01
C ALA A 14 -14.88 -32.08 -31.29
N LEU A 15 -13.88 -31.45 -31.91
CA LEU A 15 -13.28 -30.21 -31.38
C LEU A 15 -14.22 -29.00 -31.48
N TYR A 16 -15.11 -28.98 -32.48
CA TYR A 16 -16.11 -27.90 -32.64
C TYR A 16 -17.31 -28.02 -31.69
N SER A 17 -17.64 -29.21 -31.17
CA SER A 17 -18.79 -29.38 -30.28
C SER A 17 -18.49 -29.02 -28.81
N CYS A 18 -17.22 -29.02 -28.39
CA CYS A 18 -16.83 -28.75 -27.00
C CYS A 18 -16.78 -27.25 -26.65
N THR A 19 -16.77 -26.34 -27.63
CA THR A 19 -16.66 -24.89 -27.41
C THR A 19 -18.00 -24.19 -27.13
N LEU A 20 -19.12 -24.92 -27.18
CA LEU A 20 -20.47 -24.33 -27.03
C LEU A 20 -21.02 -24.33 -25.59
N LEU A 21 -20.25 -24.78 -24.60
CA LEU A 21 -20.67 -24.78 -23.19
C LEU A 21 -19.93 -23.73 -22.36
N THR A 22 -19.75 -22.53 -22.89
CA THR A 22 -19.31 -21.37 -22.09
C THR A 22 -20.50 -20.84 -21.31
N SER A 23 -20.62 -21.24 -20.04
CA SER A 23 -21.57 -20.64 -19.10
C SER A 23 -21.21 -19.17 -18.90
N THR A 24 -22.01 -18.26 -19.47
CA THR A 24 -21.90 -16.83 -19.21
C THR A 24 -22.43 -16.55 -17.81
N ALA A 25 -21.53 -16.33 -16.86
CA ALA A 25 -21.90 -15.80 -15.55
C ALA A 25 -22.40 -14.36 -15.75
N LEU A 26 -23.70 -14.14 -15.62
CA LEU A 26 -24.31 -12.82 -15.75
C LEU A 26 -23.95 -12.00 -14.50
N ALA A 27 -23.11 -10.97 -14.67
CA ALA A 27 -22.87 -9.97 -13.62
C ALA A 27 -24.19 -9.25 -13.30
N ARG A 28 -24.62 -9.27 -12.04
CA ARG A 28 -25.78 -8.49 -11.57
C ARG A 28 -25.33 -7.05 -11.35
N GLU A 29 -25.79 -6.16 -12.21
CA GLU A 29 -25.72 -4.71 -12.00
C GLU A 29 -26.56 -4.34 -10.77
N VAL A 30 -25.97 -3.63 -9.81
CA VAL A 30 -26.67 -3.13 -8.62
C VAL A 30 -27.18 -1.73 -8.94
N THR A 31 -28.45 -1.61 -9.32
CA THR A 31 -29.07 -0.30 -9.60
C THR A 31 -29.57 0.34 -8.30
N PHE A 32 -28.95 1.44 -7.88
CA PHE A 32 -29.44 2.24 -6.76
C PHE A 32 -30.54 3.21 -7.20
N SER A 33 -31.76 3.09 -6.67
CA SER A 33 -32.86 4.02 -6.96
C SER A 33 -32.62 5.38 -6.27
N THR A 34 -32.17 6.36 -7.05
CA THR A 34 -31.83 7.69 -6.55
C THR A 34 -33.01 8.44 -5.93
N ASP A 35 -34.26 8.14 -6.33
CA ASP A 35 -35.47 8.73 -5.74
C ASP A 35 -35.73 8.26 -4.30
N ILE A 36 -35.44 6.99 -3.99
CA ILE A 36 -35.56 6.45 -2.64
C ILE A 36 -34.49 7.05 -1.73
N LEU A 37 -33.26 7.20 -2.25
CA LEU A 37 -32.15 7.82 -1.51
C LEU A 37 -32.47 9.29 -1.20
N ASN A 38 -32.97 10.04 -2.17
CA ASN A 38 -33.38 11.44 -1.98
C ASN A 38 -34.51 11.59 -0.94
N THR A 39 -35.50 10.69 -0.97
CA THR A 39 -36.59 10.67 0.04
C THR A 39 -36.07 10.40 1.46
N ARG A 40 -34.90 9.75 1.59
CA ARG A 40 -34.21 9.51 2.87
C ARG A 40 -33.19 10.60 3.23
N GLY A 41 -33.15 11.71 2.49
CA GLY A 41 -32.21 12.82 2.72
C GLY A 41 -30.77 12.53 2.26
N ILE A 42 -30.55 11.46 1.51
CA ILE A 42 -29.24 11.12 0.93
C ILE A 42 -29.10 11.91 -0.37
N SER A 43 -28.07 12.73 -0.48
CA SER A 43 -27.86 13.58 -1.66
C SER A 43 -27.67 12.74 -2.92
N LYS A 44 -28.22 13.17 -4.06
CA LYS A 44 -28.00 12.49 -5.35
C LYS A 44 -26.51 12.40 -5.72
N ASN A 45 -25.70 13.35 -5.24
CA ASN A 45 -24.26 13.38 -5.50
C ASN A 45 -23.55 12.16 -4.87
N ILE A 46 -23.84 11.85 -3.61
CA ILE A 46 -23.22 10.68 -2.94
C ILE A 46 -23.71 9.36 -3.55
N ALA A 47 -24.98 9.32 -3.99
CA ALA A 47 -25.55 8.16 -4.65
C ALA A 47 -24.85 7.86 -5.98
N ASN A 48 -24.59 8.89 -6.78
CA ASN A 48 -23.85 8.76 -8.03
C ASN A 48 -22.40 8.33 -7.79
N TYR A 49 -21.75 8.88 -6.76
CA TYR A 49 -20.37 8.57 -6.41
C TYR A 49 -20.12 7.07 -6.14
N PHE A 50 -21.07 6.42 -5.45
CA PHE A 50 -20.99 5.00 -5.10
C PHE A 50 -21.76 4.07 -6.05
N ALA A 51 -22.29 4.58 -7.15
CA ALA A 51 -23.13 3.80 -8.06
C ALA A 51 -22.36 2.70 -8.79
N GLU A 52 -21.08 2.96 -9.13
CA GLU A 52 -20.24 2.03 -9.89
C GLU A 52 -19.52 1.03 -8.98
N GLU A 53 -18.78 1.52 -7.99
CA GLU A 53 -18.00 0.69 -7.08
C GLU A 53 -17.79 1.37 -5.72
N PRO A 54 -17.63 0.60 -4.64
CA PRO A 54 -17.19 1.13 -3.35
C PRO A 54 -15.79 1.73 -3.45
N ARG A 55 -15.64 2.98 -3.03
CA ARG A 55 -14.37 3.73 -3.03
C ARG A 55 -14.26 4.63 -1.79
N PHE A 56 -13.08 5.18 -1.50
CA PHE A 56 -12.95 6.19 -0.43
C PHE A 56 -13.44 7.54 -0.94
N LEU A 57 -14.06 8.35 -0.07
CA LEU A 57 -14.41 9.72 -0.44
C LEU A 57 -13.14 10.58 -0.62
N PRO A 58 -13.20 11.67 -1.38
CA PRO A 58 -12.07 12.58 -1.51
C PRO A 58 -11.66 13.17 -0.15
N GLY A 59 -10.36 13.31 0.08
CA GLY A 59 -9.80 13.83 1.33
C GLY A 59 -8.93 12.82 2.09
N VAL A 60 -8.64 13.11 3.36
CA VAL A 60 -7.76 12.29 4.21
C VAL A 60 -8.60 11.38 5.09
N HIS A 61 -8.31 10.07 5.07
CA HIS A 61 -8.97 9.05 5.88
C HIS A 61 -7.96 8.25 6.68
N SER A 62 -8.30 7.92 7.93
CA SER A 62 -7.49 7.00 8.73
C SER A 62 -7.76 5.58 8.26
N VAL A 63 -6.73 4.89 7.76
CA VAL A 63 -6.87 3.55 7.20
C VAL A 63 -5.77 2.62 7.70
N LEU A 64 -6.10 1.34 7.87
CA LEU A 64 -5.13 0.29 8.10
C LEU A 64 -4.35 0.03 6.82
N ILE A 65 -3.03 0.07 6.89
CA ILE A 65 -2.17 -0.11 5.72
C ILE A 65 -1.42 -1.44 5.81
N ASN A 66 -1.47 -2.21 4.73
CA ASN A 66 -0.69 -3.41 4.53
C ASN A 66 0.19 -3.25 3.27
N VAL A 67 1.50 -3.41 3.40
CA VAL A 67 2.44 -3.34 2.28
C VAL A 67 3.15 -4.68 2.13
N ASN A 68 3.01 -5.34 0.98
CA ASN A 68 3.60 -6.65 0.68
C ASN A 68 3.31 -7.72 1.75
N GLY A 69 2.15 -7.66 2.40
CA GLY A 69 1.76 -8.56 3.49
C GLY A 69 2.17 -8.09 4.90
N SER A 70 2.97 -7.02 5.01
CA SER A 70 3.35 -6.41 6.29
C SER A 70 2.37 -5.32 6.69
N GLU A 71 1.71 -5.50 7.83
CA GLU A 71 0.90 -4.46 8.46
C GLU A 71 1.79 -3.29 8.92
N LYS A 72 1.39 -2.06 8.56
CA LYS A 72 2.05 -0.80 8.95
C LYS A 72 1.28 -0.06 10.04
N GLY A 73 0.06 -0.50 10.34
CA GLY A 73 -0.84 0.13 11.31
C GLY A 73 -1.83 1.09 10.66
N SER A 74 -2.49 1.90 11.49
CA SER A 74 -3.45 2.92 11.06
C SER A 74 -2.74 4.24 10.76
N LEU A 75 -2.88 4.74 9.53
CA LEU A 75 -2.23 5.94 9.03
C LEU A 75 -3.24 6.80 8.25
N GLY A 76 -2.99 8.10 8.17
CA GLY A 76 -3.76 8.99 7.30
C GLY A 76 -3.36 8.77 5.85
N ALA A 77 -4.32 8.38 5.01
CA ALA A 77 -4.15 8.26 3.56
C ALA A 77 -5.03 9.29 2.86
N LYS A 78 -4.48 9.94 1.83
CA LYS A 78 -5.18 10.95 1.05
C LYS A 78 -5.78 10.32 -0.21
N PHE A 79 -7.00 10.67 -0.54
CA PHE A 79 -7.70 10.22 -1.74
C PHE A 79 -8.18 11.40 -2.58
N ASP A 80 -8.12 11.24 -3.91
CA ASP A 80 -8.58 12.24 -4.87
C ASP A 80 -10.10 12.20 -5.09
N GLU A 81 -10.56 13.01 -6.04
CA GLU A 81 -11.96 13.10 -6.48
C GLU A 81 -12.51 11.77 -7.03
N GLN A 82 -11.63 10.86 -7.47
CA GLN A 82 -11.99 9.55 -8.02
C GLN A 82 -11.92 8.44 -6.96
N GLY A 83 -11.44 8.74 -5.75
CA GLY A 83 -11.23 7.78 -4.68
C GLY A 83 -9.94 6.98 -4.82
N GLN A 84 -8.97 7.48 -5.60
CA GLN A 84 -7.65 6.88 -5.79
C GLN A 84 -6.67 7.41 -4.74
N LEU A 85 -5.71 6.58 -4.34
CA LEU A 85 -4.69 6.93 -3.35
C LEU A 85 -3.73 7.99 -3.92
N CYS A 86 -3.69 9.15 -3.28
CA CYS A 86 -2.65 10.16 -3.48
C CYS A 86 -1.51 9.90 -2.50
N VAL A 87 -0.29 9.74 -3.01
CA VAL A 87 0.90 9.61 -2.15
C VAL A 87 1.63 10.94 -2.01
N ASP A 88 2.26 11.13 -0.85
CA ASP A 88 3.19 12.21 -0.55
C ASP A 88 4.41 11.63 0.19
N ASP A 89 5.47 12.44 0.36
CA ASP A 89 6.71 11.96 0.97
C ASP A 89 6.51 11.48 2.42
N ASP A 90 5.58 12.10 3.16
CA ASP A 90 5.24 11.70 4.54
C ASP A 90 4.57 10.32 4.57
N PHE A 91 3.62 10.08 3.66
CA PHE A 91 2.96 8.80 3.49
C PHE A 91 3.96 7.71 3.11
N LEU A 92 4.80 7.95 2.09
CA LEU A 92 5.84 7.00 1.64
C LEU A 92 6.76 6.59 2.79
N THR A 93 7.24 7.58 3.55
CA THR A 93 8.12 7.36 4.70
C THR A 93 7.43 6.55 5.78
N ALA A 94 6.17 6.86 6.11
CA ALA A 94 5.41 6.17 7.15
C ALA A 94 5.18 4.68 6.82
N ILE A 95 5.06 4.33 5.55
CA ILE A 95 4.87 2.94 5.10
C ILE A 95 6.19 2.21 4.77
N GLY A 96 7.33 2.92 4.82
CA GLY A 96 8.66 2.38 4.59
C GLY A 96 9.03 2.19 3.12
N LEU A 97 8.49 3.05 2.24
CA LEU A 97 8.95 3.19 0.86
C LEU A 97 10.01 4.27 0.75
N ARG A 98 10.87 4.14 -0.26
CA ARG A 98 11.87 5.16 -0.56
C ARG A 98 11.18 6.48 -0.95
N PRO A 99 11.75 7.63 -0.57
CA PRO A 99 11.24 8.92 -1.01
C PRO A 99 11.40 9.04 -2.53
N LEU A 100 10.35 9.53 -3.20
CA LEU A 100 10.32 9.70 -4.66
C LEU A 100 10.69 11.12 -5.09
N GLY A 101 10.79 12.08 -4.16
CA GLY A 101 11.09 13.46 -4.47
C GLY A 101 9.93 14.14 -5.18
N ILE A 102 8.72 13.98 -4.63
CA ILE A 102 7.48 14.50 -5.20
C ILE A 102 7.56 16.04 -5.19
N SER A 103 7.22 16.66 -6.32
CA SER A 103 7.26 18.11 -6.45
C SER A 103 6.23 18.76 -5.53
N LEU A 104 6.60 19.85 -4.85
CA LEU A 104 5.68 20.64 -4.01
C LEU A 104 4.47 21.22 -4.79
N GLN A 105 4.53 21.24 -6.13
CA GLN A 105 3.45 21.70 -6.99
C GLN A 105 2.46 20.57 -7.37
N GLU A 106 2.85 19.31 -7.19
CA GLU A 106 1.99 18.15 -7.44
C GLU A 106 1.10 17.92 -6.20
N HIS A 107 -0.21 18.06 -6.38
CA HIS A 107 -1.16 18.00 -5.27
C HIS A 107 -1.60 16.57 -4.92
N CYS A 108 -1.45 15.64 -5.87
CA CYS A 108 -1.78 14.23 -5.75
C CYS A 108 -0.85 13.46 -6.68
N HIS A 109 0.11 12.74 -6.11
CA HIS A 109 1.04 11.92 -6.87
C HIS A 109 0.51 10.48 -6.95
N ASP A 110 0.63 9.89 -8.13
CA ASP A 110 0.23 8.52 -8.41
C ASP A 110 1.44 7.60 -8.30
N LEU A 111 1.41 6.68 -7.34
CA LEU A 111 2.49 5.73 -7.07
C LEU A 111 2.84 4.85 -8.28
N GLN A 112 1.88 4.59 -9.17
CA GLN A 112 2.10 3.73 -10.34
C GLN A 112 2.95 4.41 -11.43
N LYS A 113 3.15 5.73 -11.37
CA LYS A 113 4.07 6.44 -12.26
C LYS A 113 5.52 6.02 -12.02
N ASP A 114 5.90 5.87 -10.75
CA ASP A 114 7.25 5.51 -10.33
C ASP A 114 7.43 4.00 -10.18
N TYR A 115 6.36 3.30 -9.80
CA TYR A 115 6.33 1.84 -9.68
C TYR A 115 5.20 1.24 -10.52
N PRO A 116 5.38 1.04 -11.84
CA PRO A 116 4.34 0.53 -12.73
C PRO A 116 3.82 -0.88 -12.39
N SER A 117 4.63 -1.66 -11.65
CA SER A 117 4.24 -2.99 -11.15
C SER A 117 3.51 -2.93 -9.81
N ALA A 118 3.33 -1.75 -9.21
CA ALA A 118 2.61 -1.60 -7.97
C ALA A 118 1.11 -1.84 -8.16
N VAL A 119 0.51 -2.58 -7.23
CA VAL A 119 -0.91 -2.86 -7.17
C VAL A 119 -1.47 -2.25 -5.89
N ILE A 120 -2.45 -1.37 -6.03
CA ILE A 120 -3.14 -0.71 -4.92
C ILE A 120 -4.56 -1.27 -4.87
N LYS A 121 -4.93 -1.85 -3.73
CA LYS A 121 -6.27 -2.38 -3.51
C LYS A 121 -6.91 -1.67 -2.32
N SER A 122 -7.92 -0.87 -2.64
CA SER A 122 -8.71 -0.12 -1.67
C SER A 122 -9.86 -0.97 -1.14
N LEU A 123 -9.99 -1.02 0.18
CA LEU A 123 -11.05 -1.75 0.90
C LEU A 123 -11.81 -0.76 1.80
N PRO A 124 -12.62 0.16 1.23
CA PRO A 124 -13.30 1.21 2.00
C PRO A 124 -14.25 0.65 3.06
N GLY A 125 -14.94 -0.46 2.78
CA GLY A 125 -15.79 -1.13 3.78
C GLY A 125 -15.05 -1.75 4.97
N LYS A 126 -13.71 -1.77 4.95
CA LYS A 126 -12.84 -2.23 6.03
C LYS A 126 -11.85 -1.14 6.51
N GLU A 127 -11.97 0.07 5.98
CA GLU A 127 -11.02 1.17 6.23
C GLU A 127 -9.57 0.71 6.03
N MET A 128 -9.29 0.01 4.93
CA MET A 128 -8.00 -0.66 4.70
C MET A 128 -7.45 -0.41 3.29
N LEU A 129 -6.12 -0.35 3.20
CA LEU A 129 -5.35 -0.34 1.96
C LEU A 129 -4.37 -1.52 1.92
N GLU A 130 -4.43 -2.29 0.84
CA GLU A 130 -3.44 -3.33 0.53
C GLU A 130 -2.58 -2.86 -0.65
N LEU A 131 -1.30 -2.63 -0.41
CA LEU A 131 -0.32 -2.23 -1.42
C LEU A 131 0.63 -3.40 -1.68
N THR A 132 0.79 -3.75 -2.95
CA THR A 132 1.87 -4.62 -3.40
C THR A 132 2.83 -3.80 -4.25
N VAL A 133 4.07 -3.64 -3.81
CA VAL A 133 5.11 -2.82 -4.45
C VAL A 133 6.32 -3.69 -4.80
N PRO A 134 7.12 -3.32 -5.80
CA PRO A 134 8.33 -4.06 -6.12
C PRO A 134 9.38 -3.95 -4.98
N PRO A 135 10.27 -4.95 -4.83
CA PRO A 135 11.16 -5.04 -3.67
C PRO A 135 12.20 -3.91 -3.58
N ASP A 136 12.54 -3.28 -4.70
CA ASP A 136 13.43 -2.13 -4.79
C ASP A 136 12.78 -0.82 -4.31
N ALA A 137 11.44 -0.75 -4.26
CA ALA A 137 10.69 0.38 -3.72
C ALA A 137 10.77 0.47 -2.19
N LEU A 138 10.93 -0.68 -1.53
CA LEU A 138 11.05 -0.75 -0.08
C LEU A 138 12.36 -0.07 0.34
N GLU A 139 12.29 0.79 1.34
CA GLU A 139 13.50 1.11 2.09
C GLU A 139 13.97 -0.18 2.74
N ASN A 140 15.27 -0.45 2.62
CA ASN A 140 15.90 -1.66 3.16
C ASN A 140 15.94 -1.55 4.69
N SER A 141 14.76 -1.59 5.30
CA SER A 141 14.52 -1.45 6.72
C SER A 141 14.62 -2.85 7.31
N ALA A 142 15.87 -3.31 7.44
CA ALA A 142 16.26 -4.21 8.53
C ALA A 142 16.08 -3.51 9.90
N SER A 143 14.95 -2.84 10.12
CA SER A 143 14.49 -2.35 11.41
C SER A 143 13.64 -3.44 12.09
N GLY A 144 14.05 -4.70 11.90
CA GLY A 144 13.67 -5.80 12.75
C GLY A 144 14.57 -5.79 13.98
N ARG A 145 14.17 -5.02 15.00
CA ARG A 145 14.64 -5.13 16.38
C ARG A 145 16.16 -5.07 16.52
N LYS A 146 16.72 -3.87 16.76
CA LYS A 146 17.99 -3.77 17.50
C LYS A 146 17.72 -4.30 18.91
N THR A 147 17.71 -5.62 19.09
CA THR A 147 17.95 -6.22 20.39
C THR A 147 19.34 -5.73 20.75
N ILE A 148 19.40 -4.66 21.53
CA ILE A 148 20.59 -4.41 22.33
C ILE A 148 20.60 -5.59 23.28
N ALA A 149 21.26 -6.68 22.87
CA ALA A 149 21.76 -7.65 23.80
C ALA A 149 22.78 -6.85 24.61
N THR A 150 22.34 -6.29 25.73
CA THR A 150 23.23 -5.86 26.79
C THR A 150 23.96 -7.13 27.19
N ALA A 151 25.13 -7.35 26.61
CA ALA A 151 26.05 -8.35 27.08
C ALA A 151 26.19 -8.10 28.59
N ALA A 152 25.95 -9.13 29.39
CA ALA A 152 26.11 -9.06 30.82
C ALA A 152 27.54 -8.58 31.11
N ALA A 153 27.65 -7.33 31.56
CA ALA A 153 28.87 -6.90 32.21
C ALA A 153 28.98 -7.74 33.50
N PRO A 154 30.12 -8.41 33.77
CA PRO A 154 30.33 -9.06 35.05
C PRO A 154 30.28 -7.99 36.14
N GLY A 155 29.22 -7.96 36.96
CA GLY A 155 29.17 -7.07 38.13
C GLY A 155 27.85 -6.46 38.61
N CYS A 156 26.65 -6.92 38.22
CA CYS A 156 25.44 -6.50 38.97
C CYS A 156 25.28 -7.35 40.25
N SER A 157 25.39 -6.69 41.41
CA SER A 157 24.95 -7.22 42.71
C SER A 157 23.50 -6.78 42.97
N THR A 158 22.74 -7.62 43.67
CA THR A 158 21.26 -7.73 43.66
C THR A 158 20.46 -6.51 44.17
N THR A 159 21.09 -5.36 44.45
CA THR A 159 20.37 -4.23 45.08
C THR A 159 20.51 -2.89 44.36
N ALA A 160 21.33 -2.75 43.32
CA ALA A 160 21.31 -1.54 42.47
C ALA A 160 22.13 -1.71 41.18
N CYS A 161 21.53 -1.44 40.02
CA CYS A 161 22.30 -1.11 38.82
C CYS A 161 22.01 0.38 38.51
N PHE A 162 22.97 1.27 38.80
CA PHE A 162 22.88 2.70 38.47
C PHE A 162 23.42 2.93 37.04
N PRO A 163 22.71 3.65 36.15
CA PRO A 163 23.28 4.06 34.87
C PRO A 163 24.40 5.09 35.10
N ARG A 164 25.61 4.82 34.60
CA ARG A 164 26.74 5.75 34.67
C ARG A 164 26.55 6.83 33.58
N GLU A 165 26.45 8.07 34.01
CA GLU A 165 26.37 9.28 33.17
C GLU A 165 27.51 9.28 32.13
N MET A 166 27.16 9.31 30.83
CA MET A 166 28.14 9.43 29.74
C MET A 166 28.58 10.90 29.65
N ASN A 167 29.75 11.19 30.20
CA ASN A 167 30.36 12.51 30.09
C ASN A 167 30.91 12.71 28.66
N THR A 168 30.22 13.51 27.85
CA THR A 168 30.69 13.97 26.54
C THR A 168 31.81 14.98 26.76
N THR A 169 33.06 14.58 26.57
CA THR A 169 34.17 15.54 26.40
C THR A 169 35.08 15.03 25.29
N ALA A 170 34.76 15.43 24.06
CA ALA A 170 35.73 15.45 22.98
C ALA A 170 36.63 16.68 23.21
N ALA A 171 37.84 16.42 23.70
CA ALA A 171 38.94 17.37 23.63
C ALA A 171 40.11 16.63 22.97
N THR A 172 40.58 17.12 21.82
CA THR A 172 41.99 17.49 21.58
C THR A 172 42.16 17.89 20.11
N ALA A 173 42.25 19.19 19.86
CA ALA A 173 43.12 19.73 18.83
C ALA A 173 43.76 21.00 19.41
N ILE A 174 45.01 20.84 19.87
CA ILE A 174 45.89 21.91 20.34
C ILE A 174 46.61 22.49 19.12
N THR A 175 46.73 23.82 19.02
CA THR A 175 47.90 24.60 18.52
C THR A 175 47.42 25.99 18.03
N THR A 176 47.98 27.16 18.30
CA THR A 176 49.08 27.69 19.12
C THR A 176 49.10 29.22 18.90
N ARG A 177 49.37 30.03 19.95
CA ARG A 177 49.84 31.46 19.97
C ARG A 177 48.89 32.55 19.45
N ARG A 178 48.88 33.82 19.92
CA ARG A 178 49.48 34.55 21.07
C ARG A 178 48.97 36.00 20.98
N ALA A 179 48.29 36.46 22.03
CA ALA A 179 48.29 37.79 22.65
C ALA A 179 48.06 39.10 21.86
N ILE A 180 47.20 39.92 22.49
CA ILE A 180 46.86 41.35 22.33
C ILE A 180 45.90 41.65 21.18
#